data_AF-A0A7C7GAJ0-F1
#
_entry.id   AF-A0A7C7GAJ0-F1
#
_cell.length_a   1.000
_cell.length_b   1.000
_cell.length_c   1.000
_cell.angle_alpha   90.00
_cell.angle_beta   90.00
_cell.angle_gamma   90.00
#
_symmetry.space_group_name_H-M   'P 1'
#
loop_
_entity.id
_entity.type
_entity.pdbx_description
1 polymer ?
#
loop_
_entity_poly.entity_id
_entity_poly.type
_entity_poly.pdbx_seq_one_letter_code
_entity_poly.pdbx_strand_id
1 'polypeptide(L)'
;MRNEGSEFNAEGALVGKVLTQIPTPHHFNLSGKELYAWCALDALFLAGLMGRTAQVESTCPATGQEIRLTVAPDHVESSNPDGIVLSIIIPGKLEDTGPGSISGPQCAT
;
A
#
# COMPACT_ATOMS: atom_id res chain seq x y z
N MET A 1 17.15 1.87 7.63
CA MET A 1 16.63 2.44 8.90
C MET A 1 15.57 3.46 8.55
N ARG A 2 14.34 3.35 9.09
CA ARG A 2 13.32 4.39 8.96
C ARG A 2 13.65 5.51 9.95
N ASN A 3 13.98 6.70 9.45
CA ASN A 3 14.20 7.89 10.27
C ASN A 3 13.25 8.99 9.79
N GLU A 4 12.47 9.57 10.72
CA GLU A 4 11.55 10.68 10.42
C GLU A 4 10.61 10.43 9.22
N GLY A 5 10.17 9.19 9.03
CA GLY A 5 9.29 8.81 7.91
C GLY A 5 10.01 8.71 6.57
N SER A 6 11.31 8.42 6.54
CA SER A 6 12.10 8.15 5.33
C SER A 6 13.05 6.95 5.54
N GLU A 7 13.31 6.19 4.49
CA GLU A 7 14.24 5.06 4.47
C GLU A 7 15.50 5.43 3.69
N PHE A 8 16.66 5.15 4.28
CA PHE A 8 17.96 5.35 3.65
C PHE A 8 18.74 4.03 3.58
N ASN A 9 19.53 3.85 2.51
CA ASN A 9 20.47 2.75 2.37
C ASN A 9 21.78 3.01 3.13
N ALA A 10 22.74 2.09 3.04
CA ALA A 10 24.02 2.18 3.77
C ALA A 10 24.88 3.38 3.33
N GLU A 11 24.72 3.81 2.08
CA GLU A 11 25.40 4.97 1.50
C GLU A 11 24.72 6.31 1.87
N GLY A 12 23.61 6.26 2.61
CA GLY A 12 22.84 7.45 3.00
C GLY A 12 21.92 8.00 1.91
N ALA A 13 21.70 7.26 0.81
CA ALA A 13 20.75 7.65 -0.22
C ALA A 13 19.31 7.34 0.20
N LEU A 14 18.37 8.25 -0.13
CA LEU A 14 16.94 8.05 0.09
C LEU A 14 16.43 6.91 -0.82
N VAL A 15 15.92 5.85 -0.21
CA VAL A 15 15.37 4.69 -0.92
C VAL A 15 13.88 4.48 -0.66
N GLY A 16 13.29 5.20 0.29
CA GLY A 16 11.86 5.12 0.52
C GLY A 16 11.26 6.32 1.25
N LYS A 17 10.09 6.78 0.78
CA LYS A 17 9.19 7.72 1.43
C LYS A 17 7.80 7.50 0.86
N VAL A 18 6.93 6.80 1.60
CA VAL A 18 5.64 6.20 1.17
C VAL A 18 5.74 5.19 0.02
N LEU A 19 6.55 5.47 -1.00
CA LEU A 19 7.04 4.57 -2.04
C LEU A 19 8.48 4.18 -1.73
N THR A 20 8.84 2.92 -1.87
CA THR A 20 10.17 2.39 -1.50
C THR A 20 10.68 1.32 -2.46
N GLN A 21 12.00 1.16 -2.49
CA GLN A 21 12.68 0.04 -3.18
C GLN A 21 12.85 -1.20 -2.27
N ILE A 22 12.48 -1.08 -1.00
CA ILE A 22 12.58 -2.18 -0.03
C ILE A 22 11.26 -2.98 -0.05
N PRO A 23 11.31 -4.32 -0.18
CA PRO A 23 10.09 -5.12 -0.25
C PRO A 23 9.12 -4.89 0.91
N THR A 24 7.84 -4.75 0.56
CA THR A 24 6.70 -4.73 1.49
C THR A 24 5.59 -5.65 0.96
N PRO A 25 4.53 -5.94 1.75
CA PRO A 25 3.36 -6.67 1.26
C PRO A 25 2.54 -5.95 0.18
N HIS A 26 2.87 -4.71 -0.17
CA HIS A 26 2.17 -3.94 -1.20
C HIS A 26 3.13 -3.69 -2.37
N HIS A 27 3.18 -4.65 -3.29
CA HIS A 27 3.93 -4.52 -4.53
C HIS A 27 3.31 -3.44 -5.39
N PHE A 28 4.15 -2.59 -5.97
CA PHE A 28 3.75 -1.45 -6.77
C PHE A 28 4.64 -1.38 -8.02
N ASN A 29 4.16 -1.92 -9.13
CA ASN A 29 4.87 -1.89 -10.39
C ASN A 29 4.45 -0.66 -11.21
N LEU A 30 5.40 0.22 -11.50
CA LEU A 30 5.16 1.43 -12.27
C LEU A 30 5.96 1.38 -13.58
N SER A 31 5.27 1.16 -14.71
CA SER A 31 5.92 1.08 -16.03
C SER A 31 7.07 0.07 -16.08
N GLY A 32 6.90 -1.12 -15.47
CA GLY A 32 7.91 -2.19 -15.42
C GLY A 32 8.95 -2.03 -14.32
N LYS A 33 8.92 -0.96 -13.53
CA LYS A 33 9.78 -0.79 -12.36
C LYS A 33 9.12 -1.39 -11.13
N GLU A 34 9.76 -2.39 -10.56
CA GLU A 34 9.32 -3.02 -9.31
C GLU A 34 9.66 -2.11 -8.13
N LEU A 35 8.62 -1.63 -7.45
CA LEU A 35 8.68 -0.80 -6.26
C LEU A 35 7.65 -1.32 -5.26
N TYR A 36 7.56 -0.69 -4.10
CA TYR A 36 6.66 -1.09 -3.03
C TYR A 36 6.06 0.12 -2.33
N ALA A 37 4.83 -0.03 -1.84
CA ALA A 37 4.13 0.98 -1.05
C ALA A 37 4.19 0.62 0.45
N TRP A 38 4.14 1.59 1.35
CA TRP A 38 4.13 1.31 2.79
C TRP A 38 2.77 0.88 3.34
N CYS A 39 1.68 1.28 2.70
CA CYS A 39 0.34 0.80 3.02
C CYS A 39 -0.57 0.73 1.78
N ALA A 40 -1.77 0.15 1.96
CA ALA A 40 -2.76 0.04 0.90
C ALA A 40 -3.21 1.41 0.34
N LEU A 41 -3.31 2.45 1.19
CA LEU A 41 -3.68 3.79 0.72
C LEU A 41 -2.58 4.40 -0.17
N ASP A 42 -1.31 4.23 0.20
CA ASP A 42 -0.17 4.68 -0.61
C ASP A 42 -0.21 4.07 -2.01
N ALA A 43 -0.50 2.77 -2.11
CA ALA A 43 -0.61 2.06 -3.38
C ALA A 43 -1.73 2.59 -4.31
N LEU A 44 -2.72 3.31 -3.77
CA LEU A 44 -3.81 3.89 -4.56
C LEU A 44 -3.48 5.31 -5.05
N PHE A 45 -3.07 6.23 -4.16
CA PHE A 45 -2.90 7.63 -4.57
C PHE A 45 -1.59 7.89 -5.34
N LEU A 46 -0.58 7.02 -5.19
CA LEU A 46 0.71 7.21 -5.85
C LEU A 46 0.62 7.14 -7.38
N ALA A 47 -0.29 6.35 -7.95
CA ALA A 47 -0.52 6.33 -9.40
C ALA A 47 -0.94 7.71 -9.93
N GLY A 48 -1.86 8.38 -9.21
CA GLY A 48 -2.29 9.75 -9.52
C GLY A 48 -1.16 10.77 -9.39
N LEU A 49 -0.38 10.71 -8.31
CA LEU A 49 0.77 11.61 -8.14
C LEU A 49 1.85 11.42 -9.20
N MET A 50 2.05 10.18 -9.67
CA MET A 50 3.04 9.85 -10.70
C MET A 50 2.52 10.05 -12.12
N GLY A 51 1.22 10.30 -12.30
CA GLY A 51 0.58 10.45 -13.60
C GLY A 51 0.69 9.21 -14.49
N ARG A 52 0.81 8.02 -13.88
CA ARG A 52 1.03 6.74 -14.58
C ARG A 52 0.23 5.62 -13.94
N THR A 53 -0.28 4.72 -14.77
CA THR A 53 -0.94 3.49 -14.30
C THR A 53 0.06 2.57 -13.60
N ALA A 54 -0.33 2.08 -12.43
CA ALA A 54 0.42 1.12 -11.64
C ALA A 54 -0.30 -0.23 -11.58
N GLN A 55 0.48 -1.31 -11.58
CA GLN A 55 -0.02 -2.63 -11.19
C GLN A 55 0.31 -2.85 -9.72
N VAL A 56 -0.70 -3.20 -8.94
CA VAL A 56 -0.57 -3.39 -7.49
C VAL A 56 -0.91 -4.81 -7.14
N GLU A 57 -0.03 -5.46 -6.39
CA GLU A 57 -0.30 -6.78 -5.81
C GLU A 57 -0.15 -6.70 -4.29
N SER A 58 -1.05 -7.37 -3.58
CA SER A 58 -1.04 -7.42 -2.13
C SER A 58 -1.75 -8.65 -1.59
N THR A 59 -1.98 -8.68 -0.28
CA THR A 59 -2.62 -9.79 0.40
C THR A 59 -3.61 -9.24 1.42
N CYS A 60 -4.81 -9.82 1.45
CA CYS A 60 -5.81 -9.52 2.48
C CYS A 60 -5.24 -9.89 3.85
N PRO A 61 -5.16 -8.95 4.82
CA PRO A 61 -4.62 -9.25 6.14
C PRO A 61 -5.54 -10.15 6.98
N ALA A 62 -6.82 -10.26 6.64
CA ALA A 62 -7.79 -11.08 7.37
C ALA A 62 -7.84 -12.54 6.88
N THR A 63 -7.67 -12.77 5.57
CA THR A 63 -7.87 -14.09 4.94
C THR A 63 -6.62 -14.67 4.30
N GLY A 64 -5.59 -13.86 4.06
CA GLY A 64 -4.41 -14.28 3.29
C GLY A 64 -4.65 -14.35 1.77
N GLN A 65 -5.83 -13.96 1.28
CA GLN A 65 -6.14 -13.98 -0.16
C GLN A 65 -5.32 -12.94 -0.92
N GLU A 66 -4.79 -13.32 -2.09
CA GLU A 66 -4.12 -12.39 -2.99
C GLU A 66 -5.08 -11.32 -3.52
N ILE A 67 -4.57 -10.10 -3.62
CA ILE A 67 -5.26 -8.94 -4.17
C ILE A 67 -4.43 -8.43 -5.33
N ARG A 68 -5.07 -8.19 -6.49
CA ARG A 68 -4.47 -7.54 -7.65
C ARG A 68 -5.33 -6.36 -8.10
N LEU A 69 -4.70 -5.21 -8.35
CA LEU A 69 -5.37 -4.02 -8.86
C LEU A 69 -4.59 -3.44 -10.04
N THR A 70 -5.31 -2.86 -11.00
CA THR A 70 -4.75 -1.90 -11.95
C THR A 70 -5.26 -0.51 -11.57
N VAL A 71 -4.34 0.39 -11.20
CA VAL A 71 -4.67 1.73 -10.70
C VAL A 71 -4.19 2.77 -11.70
N ALA A 72 -5.12 3.38 -12.42
CA ALA A 72 -4.86 4.53 -13.28
C ALA A 72 -4.68 5.82 -12.46
N PRO A 73 -4.22 6.92 -13.08
CA PRO A 73 -4.01 8.17 -12.36
C PRO A 73 -5.26 8.75 -11.70
N ASP A 74 -6.45 8.49 -12.25
CA ASP A 74 -7.72 9.09 -11.83
C ASP A 74 -8.76 8.07 -11.33
N HIS A 75 -8.53 6.76 -11.49
CA HIS A 75 -9.44 5.72 -11.05
C HIS A 75 -8.75 4.35 -10.89
N VAL A 76 -9.44 3.41 -10.25
CA VAL A 76 -9.06 1.99 -10.30
C VAL A 76 -9.69 1.38 -11.55
N GLU A 77 -8.86 0.92 -12.50
CA GLU A 77 -9.30 0.31 -13.75
C GLU A 77 -9.84 -1.11 -13.54
N SER A 78 -9.19 -1.88 -12.67
CA SER A 78 -9.61 -3.25 -12.36
C SER A 78 -9.19 -3.68 -10.96
N SER A 79 -9.95 -4.64 -10.43
CA SER A 79 -9.72 -5.26 -9.13
C SER A 79 -9.97 -6.75 -9.20
N ASN A 80 -9.16 -7.54 -8.50
CA ASN A 80 -9.42 -8.96 -8.25
C ASN A 80 -8.93 -9.33 -6.85
N PRO A 81 -9.81 -9.79 -5.94
CA PRO A 81 -11.27 -9.95 -6.12
C PRO A 81 -12.00 -8.62 -6.36
N ASP A 82 -13.25 -8.71 -6.82
CA ASP A 82 -14.14 -7.54 -6.84
C ASP A 82 -14.52 -7.11 -5.43
N GLY A 83 -14.86 -5.83 -5.21
CA GLY A 83 -15.34 -5.36 -3.91
C GLY A 83 -14.27 -5.30 -2.81
N ILE A 84 -12.98 -5.15 -3.18
CA ILE A 84 -11.91 -4.92 -2.21
C ILE A 84 -12.18 -3.65 -1.40
N VAL A 85 -11.87 -3.74 -0.11
CA VAL A 85 -12.03 -2.65 0.85
C VAL A 85 -10.67 -2.26 1.44
N LEU A 86 -10.56 -1.00 1.84
CA LEU A 86 -9.42 -0.42 2.53
C LEU A 86 -9.86 -0.02 3.94
N SER A 87 -9.03 -0.31 4.95
CA SER A 87 -9.17 0.24 6.29
C SER A 87 -8.31 1.48 6.45
N ILE A 88 -8.89 2.58 6.96
CA ILE A 88 -8.17 3.83 7.24
C ILE A 88 -8.26 4.11 8.73
N ILE A 89 -7.10 4.34 9.36
CA ILE A 89 -7.01 4.80 10.75
C ILE A 89 -6.64 6.28 10.72
N ILE A 90 -7.35 7.08 11.52
CA ILE A 90 -7.02 8.51 11.71
C ILE A 90 -5.85 8.60 12.69
N PRO A 91 -4.68 9.12 12.28
CA PRO A 91 -3.53 9.25 13.17
C PRO A 91 -3.86 10.09 14.40
N GLY A 92 -3.37 9.69 15.57
CA GLY A 92 -3.59 10.41 16.84
C GLY A 92 -4.97 10.24 17.46
N LYS A 93 -5.88 9.46 16.86
CA LYS A 93 -7.22 9.15 17.43
C LYS A 93 -7.33 7.72 17.99
N LEU A 94 -6.28 6.92 17.89
CA LEU A 94 -6.23 5.61 18.52
C LEU A 94 -5.80 5.82 19.99
N GLU A 95 -6.76 5.80 20.92
CA GLU A 95 -6.44 5.52 22.31
C GLU A 95 -5.84 4.10 22.37
N ASP A 96 -4.83 3.90 23.22
CA ASP A 96 -4.07 2.66 23.35
C ASP A 96 -4.97 1.47 23.77
N THR A 97 -5.66 0.85 22.82
CA THR A 97 -6.52 -0.31 23.06
C THR A 97 -5.76 -1.62 22.86
N GLY A 98 -4.57 -1.77 23.44
CA GLY A 98 -3.84 -3.06 23.48
C GLY A 98 -3.74 -3.78 22.13
N PRO A 99 -3.51 -5.10 22.08
CA PRO A 99 -3.58 -5.89 20.86
C PRO A 99 -5.06 -6.14 20.48
N GLY A 100 -5.83 -5.07 20.34
CA GLY A 100 -7.18 -5.14 19.80
C GLY A 100 -7.10 -5.38 18.30
N SER A 101 -7.57 -6.55 17.84
CA SER A 101 -7.76 -6.84 16.42
C SER A 101 -8.54 -5.70 15.78
N ILE A 102 -7.91 -4.99 14.85
CA ILE A 102 -8.62 -4.11 13.93
C ILE A 102 -9.54 -4.99 13.07
N SER A 103 -10.79 -5.16 13.50
CA SER A 103 -11.85 -5.72 12.66
C SER A 103 -12.22 -4.66 11.62
N GLY A 104 -11.33 -4.49 10.63
CA GLY A 104 -11.64 -3.74 9.43
C GLY A 104 -12.72 -4.45 8.63
N PRO A 105 -13.36 -3.77 7.66
CA PRO A 105 -14.25 -4.45 6.72
C PRO A 105 -13.46 -5.61 6.07
N GLN A 106 -14.05 -6.80 6.09
CA GLN A 106 -13.43 -7.98 5.51
C GLN A 106 -13.38 -7.81 3.99
N CYS A 107 -12.28 -8.24 3.37
CA CYS A 107 -12.23 -8.30 1.91
C CYS A 107 -13.36 -9.20 1.40
N ALA A 108 -14.01 -8.79 0.31
CA ALA A 108 -14.98 -9.62 -0.37
C ALA A 108 -14.33 -10.97 -0.76
N THR A 109 -15.08 -12.05 -0.56
CA THR A 109 -14.67 -13.43 -0.88
C THR A 109 -14.89 -13.73 -2.35
#